data_AF-A0A2G9UL08-F1
#
_entry.id   AF-A0A2G9UL08-F1
#
_cell.length_a   1.000
_cell.length_b   1.000
_cell.length_c   1.000
_cell.angle_alpha   90.00
_cell.angle_beta   90.00
_cell.angle_gamma   90.00
#
_symmetry.space_group_name_H-M   'P 1'
#
loop_
_entity.id
_entity.type
_entity.pdbx_description
1 polymer ?
#
loop_
_entity_poly.entity_id
_entity_poly.type
_entity_poly.pdbx_seq_one_letter_code
_entity_poly.pdbx_strand_id
1 'polypeptide(L)'
;MNYLFRLLIYWASTAKSRGPYSGYLKPMNAAEISQLCVDYKIDETQLRLWLTVREIRAAGETVRKGLQPREAVRSRDAFAKLLYAQLFSWFVRHFNDTLMEKERKISRYKSFIGVLDIYGRVFNSI
;
A
#
# COMPACT_ATOMS: atom_id res chain seq x y z
N MET A 1 -15.72 -0.69 -0.97
CA MET A 1 -15.28 0.13 0.18
C MET A 1 -15.10 -0.66 1.48
N ASN A 2 -15.91 -1.68 1.80
CA ASN A 2 -15.81 -2.43 3.07
C ASN A 2 -14.59 -3.37 3.22
N TYR A 3 -13.96 -3.82 2.14
CA TYR A 3 -12.86 -4.79 2.21
C TYR A 3 -11.50 -4.16 2.56
N LEU A 4 -11.23 -2.95 2.05
CA LEU A 4 -10.01 -2.19 2.38
C LEU A 4 -9.99 -1.73 3.84
N PHE A 5 -11.15 -1.36 4.38
CA PHE A 5 -11.30 -1.00 5.79
C PHE A 5 -11.08 -2.21 6.72
N ARG A 6 -11.56 -3.39 6.32
CA ARG A 6 -11.28 -4.65 7.02
C ARG A 6 -9.79 -5.03 6.98
N LEU A 7 -9.12 -4.82 5.84
CA LEU A 7 -7.68 -5.05 5.71
C LEU A 7 -6.89 -4.12 6.65
N LEU A 8 -7.29 -2.85 6.75
CA LEU A 8 -6.69 -1.85 7.64
C LEU A 8 -6.90 -2.14 9.14
N ILE A 9 -8.11 -2.56 9.54
CA ILE A 9 -8.37 -2.93 10.95
C ILE A 9 -7.64 -4.22 11.33
N TYR A 10 -7.54 -5.20 10.43
CA TYR A 10 -6.74 -6.40 10.66
C TYR A 10 -5.26 -6.04 10.86
N TRP A 11 -4.73 -5.10 10.06
CA TRP A 11 -3.37 -4.59 10.19
C TRP A 11 -3.14 -3.81 11.51
N ALA A 12 -4.12 -3.01 11.94
CA ALA A 12 -4.07 -2.27 13.20
C ALA A 12 -4.12 -3.19 14.43
N SER A 13 -4.91 -4.27 14.38
CA SER A 13 -4.97 -5.29 15.44
C SER A 13 -3.65 -6.05 15.58
N THR A 14 -2.89 -6.24 14.49
CA THR A 14 -1.56 -6.86 14.53
C THR A 14 -0.44 -5.92 15.03
N ALA A 15 -0.69 -4.61 15.11
CA ALA A 15 0.33 -3.63 15.47
C ALA A 15 0.54 -3.44 16.99
N LYS A 16 -0.27 -4.10 17.84
CA LYS A 16 -0.26 -3.93 19.31
C LYS A 16 0.69 -4.89 20.05
N SER A 17 1.33 -5.84 19.36
CA SER A 17 2.35 -6.72 19.97
C SER A 17 3.75 -6.23 19.58
N ARG A 18 4.23 -5.19 20.27
CA ARG A 18 5.52 -4.55 20.01
C ARG A 18 6.58 -5.07 20.99
N GLY A 19 7.25 -6.14 20.62
CA GLY A 19 8.48 -6.63 21.25
C GLY A 19 9.64 -6.65 20.25
N PRO A 20 10.92 -6.54 20.69
CA PRO A 20 12.05 -6.22 19.83
C PRO A 20 12.50 -7.32 18.84
N TYR A 21 11.91 -8.52 18.90
CA TYR A 21 12.35 -9.68 18.11
C TYR A 21 11.23 -10.47 17.42
N SER A 22 10.03 -9.91 17.26
CA SER A 22 8.87 -10.65 16.71
C SER A 22 8.26 -9.97 15.48
N GLY A 23 9.08 -9.77 14.45
CA GLY A 23 8.66 -9.31 13.12
C GLY A 23 8.03 -10.41 12.25
N TYR A 24 7.34 -11.38 12.85
CA TYR A 24 6.61 -12.39 12.09
C TYR A 24 5.28 -11.82 11.64
N LEU A 25 5.32 -11.07 10.54
CA LEU A 25 4.16 -10.93 9.67
C LEU A 25 3.62 -12.34 9.44
N LYS A 26 2.39 -12.58 9.87
CA LYS A 26 1.69 -13.85 9.61
C LYS A 26 1.90 -14.19 8.13
N PRO A 27 2.49 -15.33 7.79
CA PRO A 27 2.66 -15.72 6.40
C PRO A 27 1.27 -15.67 5.77
N MET A 28 1.15 -14.87 4.72
CA MET A 28 -0.12 -14.67 4.04
C MET A 28 -0.61 -16.03 3.57
N ASN A 29 -1.83 -16.40 3.96
CA ASN A 29 -2.29 -17.76 3.73
C ASN A 29 -2.44 -17.98 2.21
N ALA A 30 -2.05 -19.14 1.70
CA ALA A 30 -2.07 -19.40 0.25
C ALA A 30 -3.48 -19.20 -0.35
N ALA A 31 -4.52 -19.51 0.43
CA ALA A 31 -5.92 -19.27 0.07
C ALA A 31 -6.27 -17.76 -0.04
N GLU A 32 -5.69 -16.91 0.81
CA GLU A 32 -5.94 -15.46 0.79
C GLU A 32 -5.32 -14.81 -0.46
N ILE A 33 -4.13 -15.27 -0.86
CA ILE A 33 -3.45 -14.79 -2.07
C ILE A 33 -4.24 -15.19 -3.31
N SER A 34 -4.69 -16.44 -3.38
CA SER A 34 -5.45 -16.92 -4.53
C SER A 34 -6.77 -16.16 -4.69
N GLN A 35 -7.49 -15.91 -3.58
CA GLN A 35 -8.72 -15.11 -3.61
C GLN A 35 -8.46 -13.67 -4.09
N LEU A 36 -7.40 -13.01 -3.61
CA LEU A 36 -7.05 -11.66 -4.07
C LEU A 36 -6.68 -11.63 -5.54
N CYS A 37 -5.93 -12.63 -6.02
CA CYS A 37 -5.61 -12.75 -7.44
C CYS A 37 -6.86 -12.86 -8.30
N VAL A 38 -7.88 -13.60 -7.86
CA VAL A 38 -9.19 -13.67 -8.53
C VAL A 38 -9.90 -12.31 -8.51
N ASP A 39 -10.01 -11.69 -7.34
CA ASP A 39 -10.76 -10.44 -7.16
C ASP A 39 -10.16 -9.28 -7.96
N TYR A 40 -8.83 -9.20 -8.03
CA TYR A 40 -8.09 -8.17 -8.75
C TYR A 40 -7.72 -8.57 -10.19
N LYS A 41 -8.11 -9.76 -10.64
CA LYS A 41 -7.76 -10.32 -11.96
C LYS A 41 -6.24 -10.30 -12.22
N ILE A 42 -5.46 -10.59 -11.19
CA ILE A 42 -4.00 -10.66 -11.26
C ILE A 42 -3.61 -12.12 -11.44
N ASP A 43 -2.69 -12.40 -12.37
CA ASP A 43 -2.14 -13.73 -12.51
C ASP A 43 -1.26 -14.09 -11.30
N GLU A 44 -1.60 -15.18 -10.62
CA GLU A 44 -0.92 -15.59 -9.40
C GLU A 44 0.55 -15.96 -9.65
N THR A 45 0.87 -16.55 -10.81
CA THR A 45 2.24 -16.94 -11.16
C THR A 45 3.12 -15.70 -11.39
N GLN A 46 2.58 -14.68 -12.07
CA GLN A 46 3.25 -13.41 -12.28
C GLN A 46 3.47 -12.66 -10.96
N LEU A 47 2.45 -12.62 -10.09
CA LEU A 47 2.57 -11.98 -8.79
C LEU A 47 3.64 -12.65 -7.93
N ARG A 48 3.66 -13.99 -7.89
CA ARG A 48 4.69 -14.76 -7.19
C ARG A 48 6.07 -14.48 -7.76
N LEU A 49 6.19 -14.39 -9.09
CA LEU A 49 7.45 -14.05 -9.76
C LEU A 49 7.94 -12.65 -9.33
N TRP A 50 7.08 -11.62 -9.37
CA TRP A 50 7.46 -10.25 -8.99
C TRP A 50 7.85 -10.10 -7.52
N LEU A 51 7.26 -10.91 -6.65
CA LEU A 51 7.57 -10.89 -5.22
C LEU A 51 8.82 -11.69 -4.84
N THR A 52 9.23 -12.65 -5.67
CA THR A 52 10.30 -13.61 -5.34
C THR A 52 11.51 -13.55 -6.26
N VAL A 53 11.44 -12.85 -7.39
CA VAL A 53 12.52 -12.75 -8.37
C VAL A 53 12.89 -11.29 -8.58
N ARG A 54 14.19 -11.04 -8.56
CA ARG A 54 14.76 -9.76 -8.99
C ARG A 54 15.28 -9.88 -10.40
N GLU A 55 14.87 -8.95 -11.25
CA GLU A 55 15.45 -8.75 -12.57
C GLU A 55 16.61 -7.75 -12.47
N ILE A 56 17.79 -8.15 -12.93
CA ILE A 56 19.00 -7.34 -12.94
C ILE A 56 19.35 -7.10 -14.41
N ARG A 57 19.34 -5.83 -14.82
CA ARG A 57 19.72 -5.42 -16.18
C ARG A 57 21.12 -4.85 -16.13
N ALA A 58 22.06 -5.47 -16.82
CA ALA A 58 23.45 -5.04 -16.89
C ALA A 58 24.02 -5.32 -18.29
N ALA A 59 24.73 -4.34 -18.86
CA ALA A 59 25.46 -4.49 -20.14
C ALA A 59 24.63 -5.08 -21.32
N GLY A 60 23.33 -4.77 -21.39
CA GLY A 60 22.44 -5.29 -22.44
C GLY A 60 21.82 -6.66 -22.13
N GLU A 61 22.26 -7.32 -21.07
CA GLU A 61 21.71 -8.59 -20.60
C GLU A 61 20.73 -8.40 -19.44
N THR A 62 19.75 -9.30 -19.38
CA THR A 62 18.74 -9.34 -18.31
C THR A 62 18.86 -10.66 -17.57
N VAL A 63 19.38 -10.62 -16.35
CA VAL A 63 19.56 -11.79 -15.50
C VAL A 63 18.49 -11.81 -14.42
N ARG A 64 17.81 -12.94 -14.26
CA ARG A 64 16.82 -13.16 -13.20
C ARG A 64 17.43 -13.94 -12.06
N LYS A 65 17.31 -13.43 -10.84
CA LYS A 65 17.82 -14.07 -9.62
C LYS A 65 16.71 -14.19 -8.58
N GLY A 66 16.56 -15.37 -8.00
CA GLY A 66 15.67 -15.58 -6.86
C GLY A 66 16.10 -14.74 -5.64
N LEU A 67 15.13 -14.14 -4.97
CA LEU A 67 15.32 -13.35 -3.75
C LEU A 67 15.50 -14.28 -2.55
N GLN A 68 16.35 -13.86 -1.61
CA GLN A 68 16.41 -14.50 -0.30
C GLN A 68 15.11 -14.26 0.48
N PRO A 69 14.71 -15.14 1.43
CA PRO A 69 13.45 -15.00 2.16
C PRO A 69 13.23 -13.62 2.80
N ARG A 70 14.28 -13.01 3.35
CA ARG A 70 14.24 -11.66 3.93
C ARG A 70 13.98 -10.58 2.87
N GLU A 71 14.54 -10.74 1.68
CA GLU A 71 14.37 -9.80 0.58
C GLU A 71 12.98 -9.93 -0.04
N ALA A 72 12.43 -11.15 -0.14
CA ALA A 72 11.07 -11.39 -0.59
C ALA A 72 10.04 -10.75 0.36
N VAL A 73 10.24 -10.83 1.67
CA VAL A 73 9.42 -10.12 2.67
C VAL A 73 9.48 -8.61 2.45
N ARG A 74 10.69 -8.06 2.27
CA ARG A 74 10.87 -6.62 1.99
C ARG A 74 10.20 -6.19 0.68
N SER A 75 10.27 -7.02 -0.36
CA SER A 75 9.62 -6.81 -1.66
C SER A 75 8.10 -6.73 -1.50
N ARG A 76 7.50 -7.69 -0.77
CA ARG A 76 6.06 -7.67 -0.44
C ARG A 76 5.66 -6.42 0.32
N ASP A 77 6.42 -6.03 1.34
CA ASP A 77 6.09 -4.87 2.15
C ASP A 77 6.21 -3.57 1.33
N ALA A 78 7.20 -3.48 0.44
CA ALA A 78 7.33 -2.36 -0.49
C ALA A 78 6.16 -2.31 -1.48
N PHE A 79 5.74 -3.46 -2.02
CA PHE A 79 4.59 -3.55 -2.90
C PHE A 79 3.30 -3.11 -2.21
N ALA A 80 3.05 -3.54 -0.97
CA ALA A 80 1.90 -3.11 -0.18
C ALA A 80 1.90 -1.59 0.06
N LYS A 81 3.06 -1.02 0.40
CA LYS A 81 3.20 0.44 0.57
C LYS A 81 2.92 1.20 -0.72
N LEU A 82 3.39 0.68 -1.85
CA LEU A 82 3.15 1.26 -3.16
C LEU A 82 1.65 1.26 -3.49
N LEU A 83 0.97 0.13 -3.30
CA LEU A 83 -0.48 0.03 -3.51
C LEU A 83 -1.25 1.02 -2.65
N TYR A 84 -0.91 1.11 -1.36
CA TYR A 84 -1.52 2.07 -0.45
C TYR A 84 -1.31 3.51 -0.92
N ALA A 85 -0.06 3.87 -1.28
CA ALA A 85 0.26 5.22 -1.74
C ALA A 85 -0.53 5.58 -3.00
N GLN A 86 -0.58 4.69 -4.00
CA GLN A 86 -1.32 4.93 -5.24
C GLN A 86 -2.82 5.07 -5.00
N LEU A 87 -3.40 4.19 -4.16
CA LEU A 87 -4.81 4.25 -3.80
C LEU A 87 -5.15 5.55 -3.06
N PHE A 88 -4.32 5.93 -2.08
CA PHE A 88 -4.52 7.16 -1.31
C PHE A 88 -4.41 8.39 -2.21
N SER A 89 -3.40 8.46 -3.07
CA SER A 89 -3.26 9.56 -4.03
C SER A 89 -4.41 9.62 -5.02
N TRP A 90 -4.94 8.48 -5.47
CA TRP A 90 -6.15 8.46 -6.30
C TRP A 90 -7.37 8.96 -5.52
N PHE A 91 -7.55 8.49 -4.28
CA PHE A 91 -8.66 8.88 -3.42
C PHE A 91 -8.67 10.38 -3.15
N VAL A 92 -7.53 10.95 -2.72
CA VAL A 92 -7.40 12.40 -2.47
C VAL A 92 -7.72 13.21 -3.72
N ARG A 93 -7.19 12.80 -4.89
CA ARG A 93 -7.52 13.49 -6.16
C ARG A 93 -9.01 13.42 -6.47
N HIS A 94 -9.60 12.22 -6.44
CA HIS A 94 -11.01 12.04 -6.76
C HIS A 94 -11.95 12.84 -5.83
N PHE A 95 -11.66 12.85 -4.52
CA PHE A 95 -12.43 13.65 -3.57
C PHE A 95 -12.26 15.15 -3.81
N ASN A 96 -11.03 15.59 -4.05
CA ASN A 96 -10.77 16.99 -4.33
C ASN A 96 -11.46 17.45 -5.63
N ASP A 97 -11.43 16.63 -6.68
CA ASP A 97 -12.06 16.96 -7.97
C ASP A 97 -13.58 17.07 -7.85
N THR A 98 -14.22 16.10 -7.17
CA THR A 98 -15.68 16.07 -6.97
C THR A 98 -16.18 17.23 -6.09
N LEU A 99 -15.44 17.60 -5.05
CA LEU A 99 -15.78 18.73 -4.19
C LEU A 99 -15.56 20.09 -4.89
N MET A 100 -14.46 20.22 -5.65
CA MET A 100 -14.14 21.47 -6.38
C MET A 100 -15.11 21.72 -7.54
N GLU A 101 -15.65 20.67 -8.17
CA GLU A 101 -16.70 20.83 -9.19
C GLU A 101 -18.00 21.41 -8.59
N LYS A 102 -18.35 21.02 -7.36
CA LYS A 102 -19.52 21.55 -6.64
C LYS A 102 -19.34 23.03 -6.27
N GLU A 103 -18.14 23.45 -5.86
CA GLU A 103 -17.83 24.87 -5.60
C GLU A 103 -17.89 25.75 -6.85
N ARG A 104 -17.37 25.27 -8.00
CA ARG A 104 -17.40 26.02 -9.27
C ARG A 104 -18.83 26.33 -9.73
N LYS A 105 -19.80 25.47 -9.40
CA LYS A 105 -21.22 25.67 -9.74
C LYS A 105 -21.92 26.67 -8.81
N ILE A 106 -21.36 27.00 -7.63
CA ILE A 106 -22.07 27.71 -6.55
C ILE A 106 -21.68 29.19 -6.38
N SER A 107 -20.47 29.66 -6.74
CA SER A 107 -20.09 31.02 -6.30
C SER A 107 -19.17 31.83 -7.23
N ARG A 108 -19.66 33.00 -7.66
CA ARG A 108 -18.90 34.14 -8.24
C ARG A 108 -18.18 35.01 -7.18
N TYR A 109 -18.22 34.63 -5.91
CA TYR A 109 -17.54 35.31 -4.81
C TYR A 109 -16.91 34.25 -3.89
N LYS A 110 -15.58 34.18 -3.80
CA LYS A 110 -14.86 33.15 -3.02
C LYS A 110 -14.14 33.78 -1.82
N SER A 111 -14.65 33.50 -0.61
CA SER A 111 -13.88 33.53 0.64
C SER A 111 -13.57 32.07 1.03
N PHE A 112 -12.31 31.76 1.33
CA PHE A 112 -11.85 30.40 1.65
C PHE A 112 -11.31 30.32 3.08
N ILE A 113 -11.65 29.25 3.79
CA ILE A 113 -11.13 28.92 5.13
C ILE A 113 -10.31 27.62 4.98
N GLY A 114 -9.01 27.71 5.22
CA GLY A 114 -8.10 26.56 5.19
C GLY A 114 -7.93 25.96 6.58
N VAL A 115 -8.28 24.68 6.74
CA VAL A 115 -8.01 23.90 7.96
C VAL A 115 -6.86 22.94 7.66
N LEU A 116 -5.80 23.00 8.48
CA LEU A 116 -4.61 22.15 8.33
C LEU A 116 -4.59 21.09 9.42
N ASP A 117 -4.84 19.84 9.05
CA ASP A 117 -4.73 18.67 9.94
C ASP A 117 -3.50 17.83 9.54
N ILE A 118 -2.38 18.08 10.22
CA ILE A 118 -1.13 17.34 10.02
C ILE A 118 -0.83 16.50 11.28
N TYR A 119 -1.20 15.23 11.25
CA TYR A 119 -0.80 14.28 12.30
C TYR A 119 0.68 13.88 12.15
N GLY A 120 1.50 14.20 13.16
CA GLY A 120 2.90 13.79 13.20
C GLY A 120 3.55 13.98 14.57
N ARG A 121 3.70 12.89 15.33
CA ARG A 121 4.68 12.83 16.44
C ARG A 121 5.52 11.57 16.29
N VAL A 122 6.74 11.72 15.77
CA VAL A 122 7.78 10.70 15.83
C VAL A 122 8.56 10.97 17.12
N PHE A 123 8.30 10.19 18.17
CA PHE A 123 9.21 10.10 19.30
C PHE A 123 10.15 8.94 19.09
N ASN A 124 11.38 9.24 18.67
CA ASN A 124 12.52 8.42 19.08
C ASN A 124 13.04 9.06 20.37
N SER A 125 12.71 8.47 21.52
CA SER A 125 13.51 8.69 22.71
C SER A 125 14.81 7.96 22.50
N ILE A 126 15.91 8.71 22.55
CA ILE A 126 17.23 8.19 22.89
C ILE A 126 17.16 7.64 24.32
#